data_AF-A0A961IPP1-F1
#
_entry.id   AF-A0A961IPP1-F1
#
_cell.length_a   1.000
_cell.length_b   1.000
_cell.length_c   1.000
_cell.angle_alpha   90.00
_cell.angle_beta   90.00
_cell.angle_gamma   90.00
#
_symmetry.space_group_name_H-M   'P 1'
#
loop_
_entity.id
_entity.type
_entity.pdbx_description
1 polymer ?
#
loop_
_entity_poly.entity_id
_entity_poly.type
_entity_poly.pdbx_seq_one_letter_code
_entity_poly.pdbx_strand_id
1 'polypeptide(L)'
;MSGNFVIEENGVVRVSGTLPEAVAGKAPDLSVALRAFIAALNQVREVYGRLVADDGRLIGQERFQLLGAIEAALNTLIPVRQILAGDDDFTAFSTKYDYRLRIRIKNKRWQAIGRISTQHRLRLDDFGLWINRLTHERLAGLIRFLGQALADGKIDSKEKIVLERSVDRMIFSLLFVREGISRGEIA
;
A
#
# COMPACT_ATOMS: atom_id res chain seq x y z
N MET A 1 15.27 -5.22 9.14
CA MET A 1 15.88 -4.91 7.83
C MET A 1 14.87 -4.17 6.99
N SER A 2 15.14 -2.91 6.67
CA SER A 2 14.37 -2.08 5.73
C SER A 2 14.37 -2.71 4.34
N GLY A 3 13.29 -2.52 3.59
CA GLY A 3 13.21 -2.95 2.20
C GLY A 3 14.15 -2.15 1.28
N ASN A 4 14.52 -2.72 0.14
CA ASN A 4 15.14 -1.93 -0.94
C ASN A 4 14.03 -1.32 -1.79
N PHE A 5 13.94 0.00 -1.82
CA PHE A 5 12.97 0.75 -2.62
C PHE A 5 13.70 1.69 -3.57
N VAL A 6 13.65 1.39 -4.86
CA VAL A 6 14.28 2.20 -5.92
C VAL A 6 13.24 2.50 -6.99
N ILE A 7 13.06 3.78 -7.29
CA ILE A 7 12.28 4.28 -8.43
C ILE A 7 13.22 5.14 -9.27
N GLU A 8 13.64 4.60 -10.40
CA GLU A 8 14.52 5.25 -11.37
C GLU A 8 13.80 6.39 -12.10
N GLU A 9 14.55 7.37 -12.61
CA GLU A 9 14.00 8.52 -13.35
C GLU A 9 13.29 8.15 -14.66
N ASN A 10 13.62 6.99 -15.22
CA ASN A 10 12.96 6.41 -16.40
C ASN A 10 11.61 5.73 -16.06
N GLY A 11 11.22 5.71 -14.78
CA GLY A 11 10.01 5.10 -14.25
C GLY A 11 10.14 3.62 -13.87
N VAL A 12 11.34 3.04 -13.96
CA VAL A 12 11.59 1.65 -13.53
C VAL A 12 11.54 1.57 -12.01
N VAL A 13 10.76 0.62 -11.50
CA VAL A 13 10.59 0.39 -10.08
C VAL A 13 11.19 -0.95 -9.70
N ARG A 14 11.99 -0.95 -8.64
CA ARG A 14 12.48 -2.15 -7.95
C ARG A 14 12.28 -1.95 -6.46
N VAL A 15 11.24 -2.57 -5.92
CA VAL A 15 10.87 -2.43 -4.51
C VAL A 15 10.79 -3.80 -3.85
N SER A 16 11.04 -3.86 -2.56
CA SER A 16 10.97 -5.10 -1.81
C SER A 16 10.62 -4.83 -0.36
N GLY A 17 10.07 -5.82 0.31
CA GLY A 17 9.75 -5.72 1.72
C GLY A 17 9.60 -7.09 2.37
N THR A 18 9.26 -7.06 3.65
CA THR A 18 9.13 -8.26 4.49
C THR A 18 7.70 -8.35 4.99
N LEU A 19 7.09 -9.52 4.81
CA LEU A 19 5.74 -9.78 5.28
C LEU A 19 5.74 -9.91 6.81
N PRO A 20 4.82 -9.23 7.52
CA PRO A 20 4.66 -9.39 8.97
C PRO A 20 4.32 -10.84 9.31
N GLU A 21 4.79 -11.32 10.47
CA GLU A 21 4.55 -12.70 10.90
C GLU A 21 3.07 -13.08 10.93
N ALA A 22 2.22 -12.16 11.36
CA ALA A 22 0.76 -12.32 11.44
C ALA A 22 0.10 -12.69 10.10
N VAL A 23 0.75 -12.39 8.97
CA VAL A 23 0.26 -12.65 7.61
C VAL A 23 1.25 -13.49 6.80
N ALA A 24 2.35 -13.92 7.40
CA ALA A 24 3.39 -14.72 6.77
C ALA A 24 3.12 -16.22 6.98
N GLY A 25 2.09 -16.75 6.31
CA GLY A 25 1.70 -18.16 6.32
C GLY A 25 1.29 -18.67 4.94
N LYS A 26 1.06 -19.98 4.79
CA LYS A 26 0.70 -20.62 3.50
C LYS A 26 -0.69 -20.26 2.96
N ALA A 27 -1.56 -19.68 3.78
CA ALA A 27 -2.88 -19.19 3.39
C ALA A 27 -3.39 -18.20 4.46
N PRO A 28 -2.89 -16.95 4.48
CA PRO A 28 -3.46 -15.96 5.38
C PRO A 28 -4.93 -15.75 5.02
N ASP A 29 -5.82 -15.79 6.01
CA ASP A 29 -7.21 -15.40 5.83
C ASP A 29 -7.26 -13.92 5.42
N LEU A 30 -8.07 -13.61 4.41
CA LEU A 30 -8.30 -12.23 3.94
C LEU A 30 -8.68 -11.30 5.09
N SER A 31 -9.47 -11.78 6.04
CA SER A 31 -9.89 -11.03 7.23
C SER A 31 -8.70 -10.66 8.13
N VAL A 32 -7.74 -11.57 8.32
CA VAL A 32 -6.52 -11.35 9.11
C VAL A 32 -5.62 -10.36 8.40
N ALA A 33 -5.41 -10.52 7.10
CA ALA A 33 -4.60 -9.60 6.30
C ALA A 33 -5.18 -8.18 6.28
N LEU A 34 -6.50 -8.04 6.16
CA LEU A 34 -7.18 -6.74 6.20
C LEU A 34 -7.08 -6.09 7.57
N ARG A 35 -7.27 -6.84 8.66
CA ARG A 35 -7.10 -6.30 10.03
C ARG A 35 -5.69 -5.77 10.25
N ALA A 36 -4.68 -6.51 9.79
CA ALA A 36 -3.29 -6.08 9.87
C ALA A 36 -3.06 -4.79 9.06
N PHE A 37 -3.63 -4.68 7.85
CA PHE A 37 -3.55 -3.47 7.03
C PHE A 37 -4.24 -2.27 7.66
N ILE A 38 -5.44 -2.46 8.24
CA ILE A 38 -6.17 -1.39 8.96
C ILE A 38 -5.35 -0.88 10.14
N ALA A 39 -4.76 -1.78 10.93
CA ALA A 39 -3.89 -1.41 12.04
C ALA A 39 -2.66 -0.61 11.55
N ALA A 40 -2.02 -1.05 10.48
CA ALA A 40 -0.90 -0.34 9.89
C ALA A 40 -1.28 1.05 9.37
N LEU A 41 -2.46 1.22 8.75
CA LEU A 41 -2.95 2.53 8.32
C LEU A 41 -3.27 3.46 9.49
N ASN A 42 -3.85 2.94 10.57
CA ASN A 42 -4.06 3.74 11.78
C ASN A 42 -2.72 4.22 12.36
N GLN A 43 -1.69 3.38 12.34
CA GLN A 43 -0.34 3.78 12.74
C GLN A 43 0.20 4.92 11.87
N VAL A 44 -0.02 4.90 10.54
CA VAL A 44 0.37 6.02 9.67
C VAL A 44 -0.34 7.31 10.09
N ARG A 45 -1.63 7.25 10.41
CA ARG A 45 -2.42 8.41 10.87
C ARG A 45 -1.91 8.95 12.20
N GLU A 46 -1.63 8.09 13.16
CA GLU A 46 -1.12 8.48 14.47
C GLU A 46 0.27 9.09 14.40
N VAL A 47 1.16 8.53 13.58
CA VAL A 47 2.48 9.12 13.31
C VAL A 47 2.27 10.50 12.67
N TYR A 48 1.55 10.59 11.55
CA TYR A 48 1.31 11.88 10.89
C TYR A 48 0.67 12.93 11.80
N GLY A 49 -0.35 12.56 12.58
CA GLY A 49 -1.02 13.48 13.50
C GLY A 49 -0.10 14.06 14.58
N ARG A 50 0.85 13.26 15.09
CA ARG A 50 1.88 13.76 16.02
C ARG A 50 2.84 14.73 15.33
N LEU A 51 3.25 14.42 14.10
CA LEU A 51 4.20 15.25 13.35
C LEU A 51 3.63 16.62 12.93
N VAL A 52 2.33 16.68 12.63
CA VAL A 52 1.64 17.95 12.35
C VAL A 52 1.50 18.82 13.61
N ALA A 53 1.44 18.22 14.80
CA ALA A 53 1.29 18.95 16.06
C ALA A 53 2.58 19.64 16.54
N ASP A 54 3.76 19.14 16.17
CA ASP A 54 5.05 19.56 16.76
C ASP A 54 5.76 20.72 16.04
N ASP A 55 5.41 21.04 14.78
CA ASP A 55 5.80 22.28 14.03
C ASP A 55 5.51 22.16 12.51
N GLY A 56 4.93 21.03 12.07
CA GLY A 56 4.50 20.82 10.69
C GLY A 56 5.62 20.61 9.68
N ARG A 57 6.88 20.46 10.13
CA ARG A 57 8.03 20.15 9.30
C ARG A 57 8.48 18.71 9.52
N LEU A 58 8.59 17.91 8.47
CA LEU A 58 9.08 16.53 8.54
C LEU A 58 10.61 16.49 8.40
N ILE A 59 11.34 16.68 9.51
CA ILE A 59 12.81 16.72 9.50
C ILE A 59 13.41 15.53 10.23
N GLY A 60 14.42 14.91 9.61
CA GLY A 60 15.19 13.84 10.23
C GLY A 60 14.33 12.65 10.69
N GLN A 61 14.23 12.44 12.00
CA GLN A 61 13.66 11.23 12.63
C GLN A 61 12.16 11.04 12.33
N GLU A 62 11.41 12.12 12.23
CA GLU A 62 9.96 12.14 11.99
C GLU A 62 9.61 11.55 10.63
N ARG A 63 10.38 11.98 9.62
CA ARG A 63 10.32 11.47 8.26
C ARG A 63 10.62 9.97 8.20
N PHE A 64 11.61 9.50 8.95
CA PHE A 64 11.92 8.07 9.06
C PHE A 64 10.79 7.27 9.71
N GLN A 65 10.14 7.82 10.75
CA GLN A 65 8.99 7.17 11.39
C GLN A 65 7.80 7.06 10.42
N LEU A 66 7.51 8.13 9.67
CA LEU A 66 6.44 8.12 8.68
C LEU A 66 6.72 7.16 7.53
N LEU A 67 7.96 7.13 7.02
CA LEU A 67 8.40 6.13 6.03
C LEU A 67 8.20 4.70 6.55
N GLY A 68 8.63 4.42 7.78
CA GLY A 68 8.46 3.11 8.41
C GLY A 68 7.00 2.70 8.52
N ALA A 69 6.11 3.63 8.89
CA ALA A 69 4.67 3.37 8.97
C ALA A 69 4.07 3.08 7.58
N ILE A 70 4.45 3.82 6.55
CA ILE A 70 4.00 3.58 5.17
C ILE A 70 4.51 2.24 4.65
N GLU A 71 5.77 1.89 4.91
CA GLU A 71 6.34 0.59 4.54
C GLU A 71 5.61 -0.56 5.26
N ALA A 72 5.25 -0.40 6.53
CA ALA A 72 4.43 -1.36 7.26
C ALA A 72 3.03 -1.53 6.64
N ALA A 73 2.40 -0.43 6.21
CA ALA A 73 1.12 -0.47 5.49
C ALA A 73 1.23 -1.19 4.14
N LEU A 74 2.32 -0.98 3.39
CA LEU A 74 2.60 -1.76 2.17
C LEU A 74 2.78 -3.25 2.47
N ASN A 75 3.61 -3.58 3.46
CA ASN A 75 3.93 -4.95 3.83
C ASN A 75 2.70 -5.75 4.30
N THR A 76 1.66 -5.08 4.80
CA THR A 76 0.38 -5.69 5.20
C THR A 76 -0.64 -5.72 4.05
N LEU A 77 -0.57 -4.79 3.10
CA LEU A 77 -1.45 -4.74 1.93
C LEU A 77 -1.08 -5.78 0.85
N ILE A 78 0.21 -6.06 0.67
CA ILE A 78 0.68 -7.04 -0.34
C ILE A 78 0.04 -8.43 -0.14
N PRO A 79 -0.03 -8.99 1.09
CA PRO A 79 -0.76 -10.23 1.37
C PRO A 79 -2.25 -10.17 1.00
N VAL A 80 -2.94 -9.04 1.21
CA VAL A 80 -4.34 -8.89 0.78
C VAL A 80 -4.45 -9.11 -0.73
N ARG A 81 -3.54 -8.51 -1.50
CA ARG A 81 -3.53 -8.68 -2.96
C ARG A 81 -3.17 -10.10 -3.41
N GLN A 82 -2.24 -10.75 -2.72
CA GLN A 82 -1.84 -12.15 -2.95
C GLN A 82 -3.03 -13.10 -2.75
N ILE A 83 -3.76 -12.96 -1.63
CA ILE A 83 -4.94 -13.78 -1.34
C ILE A 83 -6.00 -13.59 -2.42
N LEU A 84 -6.23 -12.35 -2.84
CA LEU A 84 -7.12 -12.07 -3.96
C LEU A 84 -6.61 -12.72 -5.25
N ALA A 85 -5.33 -12.61 -5.60
CA ALA A 85 -4.79 -13.25 -6.81
C ALA A 85 -5.00 -14.78 -6.77
N GLY A 86 -4.69 -15.39 -5.61
CA GLY A 86 -4.54 -16.84 -5.46
C GLY A 86 -3.17 -17.35 -5.93
N ASP A 87 -2.19 -16.46 -6.11
CA ASP A 87 -0.84 -16.77 -6.60
C ASP A 87 0.21 -15.91 -5.86
N ASP A 88 1.40 -16.46 -5.67
CA ASP A 88 2.58 -15.78 -5.14
C ASP A 88 3.25 -14.87 -6.17
N ASP A 89 2.97 -15.06 -7.46
CA ASP A 89 3.42 -14.22 -8.58
C ASP A 89 2.21 -13.56 -9.26
N PHE A 90 2.02 -12.27 -9.03
CA PHE A 90 0.87 -11.53 -9.55
C PHE A 90 1.26 -10.16 -10.09
N THR A 91 0.36 -9.55 -10.86
CA THR A 91 0.56 -8.21 -11.41
C THR A 91 -0.45 -7.24 -10.82
N ALA A 92 0.05 -6.16 -10.21
CA ALA A 92 -0.74 -4.98 -9.89
C ALA A 92 -0.71 -4.03 -11.09
N PHE A 93 -1.88 -3.52 -11.50
CA PHE A 93 -1.97 -2.64 -12.66
C PHE A 93 -2.93 -1.46 -12.45
N SER A 94 -2.63 -0.34 -13.09
CA SER A 94 -3.51 0.82 -13.12
C SER A 94 -3.64 1.34 -14.55
N THR A 95 -4.80 1.11 -15.17
CA THR A 95 -5.07 1.54 -16.55
C THR A 95 -5.08 3.05 -16.70
N LYS A 96 -5.54 3.78 -15.67
CA LYS A 96 -5.60 5.25 -15.69
C LYS A 96 -4.24 5.90 -15.90
N TYR A 97 -3.18 5.24 -15.43
CA TYR A 97 -1.84 5.82 -15.42
C TYR A 97 -0.79 4.94 -16.12
N ASP A 98 -1.22 3.86 -16.76
CA ASP A 98 -0.35 2.84 -17.38
C ASP A 98 0.76 2.31 -16.43
N TYR A 99 0.38 2.04 -15.17
CA TYR A 99 1.30 1.47 -14.19
C TYR A 99 1.20 -0.03 -14.19
N ARG A 100 2.36 -0.69 -14.06
CA ARG A 100 2.44 -2.15 -13.97
C ARG A 100 3.57 -2.55 -13.04
N LEU A 101 3.24 -3.34 -12.02
CA LEU A 101 4.21 -3.95 -11.12
C LEU A 101 3.96 -5.45 -11.08
N ARG A 102 4.95 -6.24 -11.46
CA ARG A 102 4.98 -7.67 -11.18
C ARG A 102 5.51 -7.86 -9.78
N ILE A 103 4.73 -8.50 -8.92
CA ILE A 103 5.04 -8.74 -7.52
C ILE A 103 5.23 -10.24 -7.33
N ARG A 104 6.32 -10.63 -6.68
CA ARG A 104 6.64 -12.01 -6.34
C ARG A 104 6.88 -12.13 -4.84
N ILE A 105 6.27 -13.13 -4.23
CA ILE A 105 6.41 -13.47 -2.82
C ILE A 105 7.20 -14.76 -2.68
N LYS A 106 8.25 -14.74 -1.84
CA LYS A 106 9.06 -15.91 -1.52
C LYS A 106 9.63 -15.77 -0.11
N ASN A 107 9.54 -16.83 0.70
CA ASN A 107 10.15 -16.91 2.03
C ASN A 107 9.85 -15.68 2.91
N LYS A 108 8.57 -15.30 3.03
CA LYS A 108 8.09 -14.13 3.79
C LYS A 108 8.62 -12.78 3.29
N ARG A 109 9.19 -12.72 2.08
CA ARG A 109 9.63 -11.47 1.45
C ARG A 109 8.87 -11.29 0.15
N TRP A 110 8.57 -10.04 -0.17
CA TRP A 110 8.01 -9.67 -1.46
C TRP A 110 8.99 -8.80 -2.21
N GLN A 111 8.98 -8.93 -3.54
CA GLN A 111 9.74 -8.12 -4.47
C GLN A 111 8.80 -7.69 -5.58
N ALA A 112 8.90 -6.43 -6.00
CA ALA A 112 8.18 -5.94 -7.16
C ALA A 112 9.13 -5.29 -8.15
N ILE A 113 8.91 -5.59 -9.43
CA ILE A 113 9.62 -5.00 -10.55
C ILE A 113 8.58 -4.53 -11.56
N GLY A 114 8.77 -3.33 -12.12
CA GLY A 114 7.91 -2.86 -13.19
C GLY A 114 8.12 -1.39 -13.51
N ARG A 115 7.04 -0.74 -13.95
CA ARG A 115 7.07 0.65 -14.41
C ARG A 115 5.94 1.46 -13.78
N ILE A 116 6.29 2.64 -13.28
CA ILE A 116 5.36 3.71 -12.89
C ILE A 116 5.78 5.00 -13.60
N SER A 117 4.83 5.88 -13.91
CA SER A 117 5.16 7.20 -14.46
C SER A 117 5.83 8.06 -13.39
N THR A 118 6.84 8.83 -13.78
CA THR A 118 7.55 9.79 -12.92
C THR A 118 6.81 11.11 -12.77
N GLN A 119 5.63 11.26 -13.38
CA GLN A 119 4.85 12.51 -13.37
C GLN A 119 4.00 12.73 -12.10
N HIS A 120 4.00 11.81 -11.14
CA HIS A 120 3.28 11.99 -9.88
C HIS A 120 4.21 12.46 -8.77
N ARG A 121 4.20 13.79 -8.53
CA ARG A 121 4.70 14.39 -7.29
C ARG A 121 3.52 14.64 -6.37
N LEU A 122 3.61 14.17 -5.12
CA LEU A 122 2.65 14.55 -4.08
C LEU A 122 3.15 15.84 -3.44
N ARG A 123 2.30 16.87 -3.33
CA ARG A 123 2.60 18.06 -2.53
C ARG A 123 2.31 17.76 -1.06
N LEU A 124 3.07 18.39 -0.15
CA LEU A 124 2.96 18.23 1.30
C LEU A 124 1.52 18.42 1.83
N ASP A 125 0.88 19.51 1.41
CA ASP A 125 -0.46 19.91 1.87
C ASP A 125 -1.54 18.87 1.51
N ASP A 126 -1.23 17.98 0.56
CA ASP A 126 -2.13 16.92 0.14
C ASP A 126 -1.97 15.63 0.97
N PHE A 127 -0.99 15.51 1.87
CA PHE A 127 -0.80 14.26 2.64
C PHE A 127 -1.97 13.99 3.59
N GLY A 128 -2.40 14.99 4.35
CA GLY A 128 -3.56 14.87 5.25
C GLY A 128 -4.85 14.54 4.49
N LEU A 129 -5.06 15.19 3.34
CA LEU A 129 -6.17 14.87 2.43
C LEU A 129 -6.04 13.46 1.85
N TRP A 130 -4.83 13.06 1.47
CA TRP A 130 -4.53 11.75 0.92
C TRP A 130 -4.85 10.64 1.90
N ILE A 131 -4.36 10.72 3.14
CA ILE A 131 -4.60 9.66 4.14
C ILE A 131 -6.07 9.59 4.51
N ASN A 132 -6.75 10.74 4.61
CA ASN A 132 -8.19 10.78 4.83
C ASN A 132 -8.96 10.13 3.68
N ARG A 133 -8.62 10.42 2.41
CA ARG A 133 -9.25 9.75 1.24
C ARG A 133 -8.94 8.25 1.22
N LEU A 134 -7.71 7.85 1.55
CA LEU A 134 -7.34 6.43 1.61
C LEU A 134 -8.17 5.69 2.66
N THR A 135 -8.34 6.25 3.85
CA THR A 135 -9.09 5.63 4.95
C THR A 135 -10.61 5.71 4.77
N HIS A 136 -11.15 6.90 4.51
CA HIS A 136 -12.60 7.14 4.54
C HIS A 136 -13.30 6.84 3.21
N GLU A 137 -12.59 6.87 2.09
CA GLU A 137 -13.18 6.55 0.78
C GLU A 137 -12.76 5.17 0.31
N ARG A 138 -11.45 4.93 0.17
CA ARG A 138 -10.94 3.72 -0.49
C ARG A 138 -11.07 2.48 0.40
N LEU A 139 -10.55 2.55 1.62
CA LEU A 139 -10.61 1.45 2.58
C LEU A 139 -12.05 1.17 3.01
N ALA A 140 -12.82 2.21 3.35
CA ALA A 140 -14.24 2.04 3.68
C ALA A 140 -15.03 1.43 2.52
N GLY A 141 -14.77 1.88 1.28
CA GLY A 141 -15.37 1.29 0.07
C GLY A 141 -14.99 -0.18 -0.12
N LEU A 142 -13.71 -0.53 0.09
CA LEU A 142 -13.24 -1.92 0.04
C LEU A 142 -13.94 -2.79 1.08
N ILE A 143 -14.00 -2.35 2.34
CA ILE A 143 -14.65 -3.10 3.43
C ILE A 143 -16.14 -3.30 3.15
N ARG A 144 -16.84 -2.25 2.70
CA ARG A 144 -18.26 -2.33 2.34
C ARG A 144 -18.50 -3.33 1.22
N PHE A 145 -17.69 -3.27 0.16
CA PHE A 145 -17.81 -4.18 -0.98
C PHE A 145 -17.53 -5.63 -0.57
N LEU A 146 -16.51 -5.88 0.26
CA LEU A 146 -16.25 -7.20 0.82
C LEU A 146 -17.42 -7.70 1.67
N GLY A 147 -18.00 -6.84 2.51
CA GLY A 147 -19.17 -7.20 3.32
C GLY A 147 -20.37 -7.62 2.46
N GLN A 148 -20.58 -6.94 1.33
CA GLN A 148 -21.62 -7.29 0.36
C GLN A 148 -21.32 -8.63 -0.33
N ALA A 149 -20.12 -8.80 -0.89
CA ALA A 149 -19.74 -10.02 -1.61
C ALA A 149 -19.71 -11.26 -0.69
N LEU A 150 -19.40 -11.08 0.61
CA LEU A 150 -19.46 -12.16 1.59
C LEU A 150 -20.89 -12.51 2.03
N ALA A 151 -21.82 -11.54 2.01
CA ALA A 151 -23.23 -11.79 2.34
C ALA A 151 -23.87 -12.77 1.34
N ASP A 152 -23.44 -12.72 0.08
CA ASP A 152 -23.88 -13.61 -1.00
C ASP A 152 -23.15 -14.97 -0.98
N GLY A 153 -22.25 -15.18 -0.02
CA GLY A 153 -21.55 -16.44 0.26
C GLY A 153 -20.48 -16.84 -0.76
N LYS A 154 -20.30 -16.07 -1.84
CA LYS A 154 -19.28 -16.29 -2.88
C LYS A 154 -18.86 -14.96 -3.48
N ILE A 155 -17.54 -14.77 -3.61
CA ILE A 155 -16.97 -13.68 -4.41
C ILE A 155 -16.91 -14.17 -5.86
N ASP A 156 -17.69 -13.58 -6.75
CA ASP A 156 -17.66 -13.91 -8.18
C ASP A 156 -16.42 -13.32 -8.88
N SER A 157 -16.20 -13.70 -10.15
CA SER A 157 -15.03 -13.22 -10.90
C SER A 157 -15.03 -11.71 -11.17
N LYS A 158 -16.21 -11.07 -11.31
CA LYS A 158 -16.32 -9.62 -11.51
C LYS A 158 -16.00 -8.88 -10.22
N GLU A 159 -16.52 -9.35 -9.11
CA GLU A 159 -16.26 -8.81 -7.77
C GLU A 159 -14.78 -8.93 -7.41
N LYS A 160 -14.18 -10.08 -7.70
CA LYS A 160 -12.74 -10.31 -7.55
C LYS A 160 -11.93 -9.25 -8.30
N ILE A 161 -12.24 -9.00 -9.58
CA ILE A 161 -11.55 -7.99 -10.39
C ILE A 161 -11.70 -6.58 -9.79
N VAL A 162 -12.86 -6.24 -9.24
CA VAL A 162 -13.10 -4.94 -8.59
C VAL A 162 -12.27 -4.80 -7.31
N LEU A 163 -12.22 -5.85 -6.49
CA LEU A 163 -11.40 -5.92 -5.28
C LEU A 163 -9.92 -5.76 -5.60
N GLU A 164 -9.42 -6.53 -6.57
CA GLU A 164 -8.04 -6.48 -7.03
C GLU A 164 -7.66 -5.07 -7.50
N ARG A 165 -8.50 -4.44 -8.33
CA ARG A 165 -8.27 -3.06 -8.79
C ARG A 165 -8.28 -2.05 -7.66
N SER A 166 -9.13 -2.24 -6.65
CA SER A 166 -9.17 -1.36 -5.48
C SER A 166 -7.86 -1.47 -4.69
N VAL A 167 -7.38 -2.69 -4.46
CA VAL A 167 -6.12 -2.96 -3.76
C VAL A 167 -4.92 -2.44 -4.57
N ASP A 168 -4.88 -2.66 -5.88
CA ASP A 168 -3.83 -2.16 -6.77
C ASP A 168 -3.70 -0.63 -6.68
N ARG A 169 -4.84 0.10 -6.69
CA ARG A 169 -4.84 1.56 -6.51
C ARG A 169 -4.26 1.99 -5.18
N MET A 170 -4.50 1.24 -4.10
CA MET A 170 -3.92 1.53 -2.79
C MET A 170 -2.43 1.23 -2.75
N ILE A 171 -1.97 0.13 -3.36
CA ILE A 171 -0.54 -0.22 -3.48
C ILE A 171 0.22 0.92 -4.18
N PHE A 172 -0.25 1.34 -5.36
CA PHE A 172 0.39 2.44 -6.09
C PHE A 172 0.37 3.73 -5.28
N SER A 173 -0.75 4.03 -4.62
CA SER A 173 -0.86 5.23 -3.80
C SER A 173 0.17 5.27 -2.67
N LEU A 174 0.37 4.15 -1.97
CA LEU A 174 1.36 4.05 -0.90
C LEU A 174 2.79 4.15 -1.44
N LEU A 175 3.08 3.54 -2.60
CA LEU A 175 4.40 3.64 -3.23
C LEU A 175 4.74 5.09 -3.61
N PHE A 176 3.80 5.83 -4.20
CA PHE A 176 4.03 7.24 -4.54
C PHE A 176 4.28 8.11 -3.31
N VAL A 177 3.47 7.93 -2.26
CA VAL A 177 3.63 8.67 -1.02
C VAL A 177 4.96 8.35 -0.36
N ARG A 178 5.32 7.06 -0.28
CA ARG A 178 6.61 6.60 0.24
C ARG A 178 7.76 7.28 -0.50
N GLU A 179 7.69 7.35 -1.83
CA GLU A 179 8.72 8.00 -2.64
C GLU A 179 8.78 9.51 -2.41
N GLY A 180 7.62 10.20 -2.35
CA GLY A 180 7.56 11.63 -2.05
C GLY A 180 8.18 11.96 -0.69
N ILE A 181 7.88 11.15 0.35
CA ILE A 181 8.53 11.28 1.65
C ILE A 181 10.03 10.99 1.50
N SER A 182 10.43 9.94 0.77
CA SER A 182 11.85 9.56 0.58
C SER A 182 12.68 10.56 -0.24
N ARG A 183 12.04 11.46 -0.99
CA ARG A 183 12.71 12.57 -1.68
C ARG A 183 12.73 13.87 -0.88
N GLY A 184 11.97 13.95 0.21
CA GLY A 184 11.80 15.18 0.98
C GLY A 184 10.87 16.18 0.29
N GLU A 185 10.07 15.71 -0.67
CA GLU A 185 9.00 16.49 -1.31
C GLU A 185 7.79 16.68 -0.38
N ILE A 186 7.74 15.86 0.68
CA ILE A 186 6.83 15.93 1.80
C ILE A 186 7.71 16.34 3.01
N ALA A 187 8.07 17.62 3.09
CA ALA A 187 8.73 18.30 4.23
C ALA A 187 7.83 19.33 4.90
#